data_AF-A0A7K0W2V8-F1
#
_entry.id   AF-A0A7K0W2V8-F1
#
_cell.length_a   1.000
_cell.length_b   1.000
_cell.length_c   1.000
_cell.angle_alpha   90.00
_cell.angle_beta   90.00
_cell.angle_gamma   90.00
#
_symmetry.space_group_name_H-M   'P 1'
#
loop_
_entity.id
_entity.type
_entity.pdbx_description
1 polymer ?
#
loop_
_entity_poly.entity_id
_entity_poly.type
_entity_poly.pdbx_seq_one_letter_code
_entity_poly.pdbx_strand_id
1 'polypeptide(L)'
;MIPISTQELAQILSGTLHASADIIIDGESVIDSRKMNKGGIFFALQGESVTGLDFAADAFSKGAALVIGEKQVDGPCIVVEDVTKALGHLAAHVRSKLTNLIVIAITGSEGKTTTKDLLSWICAIDGETVSTFASYNNEIGLPLTLLSCTPSTKYCIVEMGARHVGDIAHLCQIADPRIGIVLKVGSAHLGEFGTIEAIAKTKAELIEYLPENGTAILGNYDPYTPAMTPTKGARVITFGQGHQEDVRASDVEIREGRAHFDLVT
;
A
#
# COMPACT_ATOMS: atom_id res chain seq x y z
N MET A 1 -15.23 -2.85 5.07
CA MET A 1 -15.22 -2.61 3.62
C MET A 1 -16.41 -1.72 3.26
N ILE A 2 -16.38 -0.99 2.14
CA ILE A 2 -17.59 -0.37 1.58
C ILE A 2 -18.49 -1.50 1.10
N PRO A 3 -19.79 -1.57 1.46
CA PRO A 3 -20.70 -2.59 0.95
C PRO A 3 -20.81 -2.52 -0.57
N ILE A 4 -20.55 -3.63 -1.27
CA ILE A 4 -20.59 -3.71 -2.75
C ILE A 4 -21.36 -4.98 -3.15
N SER A 5 -22.22 -4.87 -4.17
CA SER A 5 -22.92 -6.05 -4.72
C SER A 5 -22.00 -6.93 -5.55
N THR A 6 -22.26 -8.23 -5.64
CA THR A 6 -21.54 -9.15 -6.52
C THR A 6 -21.61 -8.76 -7.99
N GLN A 7 -22.72 -8.16 -8.44
CA GLN A 7 -22.85 -7.63 -9.80
C GLN A 7 -21.91 -6.44 -10.06
N GLU A 8 -21.81 -5.52 -9.11
CA GLU A 8 -20.91 -4.37 -9.20
C GLU A 8 -19.44 -4.84 -9.11
N LEU A 9 -19.13 -5.78 -8.21
CA LEU A 9 -17.80 -6.40 -8.15
C LEU A 9 -17.41 -7.01 -9.49
N ALA A 10 -18.29 -7.79 -10.13
CA ALA A 10 -18.00 -8.40 -11.42
C ALA A 10 -17.70 -7.35 -12.51
N GLN A 11 -18.38 -6.20 -12.48
CA GLN A 11 -18.12 -5.08 -13.39
C GLN A 11 -16.76 -4.42 -13.11
N ILE A 12 -16.46 -4.10 -11.84
CA ILE A 12 -15.17 -3.51 -11.43
C ILE A 12 -14.01 -4.41 -11.84
N LEU A 13 -14.18 -5.72 -11.65
CA LEU A 13 -13.14 -6.71 -11.91
C LEU A 13 -13.08 -7.17 -13.37
N SER A 14 -14.05 -6.76 -14.20
CA SER A 14 -14.23 -7.28 -15.56
C SER A 14 -14.27 -8.81 -15.59
N GLY A 15 -14.89 -9.40 -14.57
CA GLY A 15 -14.97 -10.84 -14.34
C GLY A 15 -16.34 -11.42 -14.68
N THR A 16 -16.40 -12.75 -14.79
CA THR A 16 -17.64 -13.49 -15.01
C THR A 16 -18.25 -13.89 -13.67
N LEU A 17 -19.47 -13.45 -13.39
CA LEU A 17 -20.18 -13.74 -12.14
C LEU A 17 -20.85 -15.12 -12.18
N HIS A 18 -20.59 -15.95 -11.18
CA HIS A 18 -21.23 -17.23 -10.92
C HIS A 18 -21.91 -17.24 -9.53
N ALA A 19 -22.84 -16.32 -9.32
CA ALA A 19 -23.65 -16.21 -8.10
C ALA A 19 -24.92 -15.37 -8.36
N SER A 20 -25.78 -15.22 -7.36
CA SER A 20 -26.83 -14.19 -7.39
C SER A 20 -26.20 -12.79 -7.44
N ALA A 21 -26.80 -11.91 -8.24
CA ALA A 21 -26.29 -10.56 -8.54
C ALA A 21 -26.40 -9.55 -7.38
N ASP A 22 -27.25 -9.85 -6.40
CA ASP A 22 -27.68 -8.97 -5.31
C ASP A 22 -27.04 -9.31 -3.95
N ILE A 23 -26.12 -10.28 -3.91
CA ILE A 23 -25.36 -10.58 -2.69
C ILE A 23 -24.51 -9.36 -2.36
N ILE A 24 -24.73 -8.79 -1.17
CA ILE A 24 -23.93 -7.69 -0.66
C ILE A 24 -22.72 -8.26 0.07
N ILE A 25 -21.55 -7.76 -0.30
CA ILE A 25 -20.27 -8.07 0.31
C ILE A 25 -19.86 -6.86 1.16
N ASP A 26 -19.72 -7.07 2.46
CA ASP A 26 -19.36 -6.04 3.45
C ASP A 26 -18.21 -6.47 4.40
N GLY A 27 -17.80 -7.74 4.33
CA GLY A 27 -16.69 -8.30 5.11
C GLY A 27 -15.31 -7.98 4.53
N GLU A 28 -14.26 -8.53 5.14
CA GLU A 28 -12.86 -8.28 4.76
C GLU A 28 -12.42 -9.07 3.53
N SER A 29 -11.47 -8.51 2.78
CA SER A 29 -10.74 -9.22 1.72
C SER A 29 -9.52 -9.91 2.29
N VAL A 30 -9.35 -11.21 2.03
CA VAL A 30 -8.17 -11.96 2.45
C VAL A 30 -7.67 -12.90 1.36
N ILE A 31 -6.39 -13.27 1.46
CA ILE A 31 -5.70 -14.22 0.58
C ILE A 31 -5.35 -15.53 1.31
N ASP A 32 -5.58 -15.57 2.63
CA ASP A 32 -5.31 -16.73 3.49
C ASP A 32 -6.63 -17.24 4.03
N SER A 33 -7.07 -18.41 3.58
CA SER A 33 -8.35 -18.99 3.94
C SER A 33 -8.51 -19.17 5.46
N ARG A 34 -7.40 -19.31 6.20
CA ARG A 34 -7.37 -19.41 7.67
C ARG A 34 -7.76 -18.12 8.37
N LYS A 35 -7.67 -16.97 7.68
CA LYS A 35 -8.03 -15.65 8.19
C LYS A 35 -9.43 -15.22 7.74
N MET A 36 -10.18 -16.09 7.06
CA MET A 36 -11.53 -15.76 6.61
C MET A 36 -12.44 -15.40 7.77
N ASN A 37 -13.20 -14.34 7.56
CA ASN A 37 -14.31 -13.91 8.40
C ASN A 37 -15.61 -13.98 7.60
N LYS A 38 -16.75 -14.07 8.29
CA LYS A 38 -18.08 -14.13 7.67
C LYS A 38 -18.33 -12.91 6.78
N GLY A 39 -18.82 -13.13 5.56
CA GLY A 39 -19.21 -12.04 4.65
C GLY A 39 -18.07 -11.47 3.80
N GLY A 40 -16.86 -12.00 3.95
CA GLY A 40 -15.66 -11.51 3.25
C GLY A 40 -15.44 -12.10 1.86
N ILE A 41 -14.39 -11.60 1.20
CA ILE A 41 -13.91 -12.06 -0.10
C ILE A 41 -12.63 -12.86 0.09
N PHE A 42 -12.58 -14.05 -0.50
CA PHE A 42 -11.35 -14.82 -0.62
C PHE A 42 -10.74 -14.64 -2.02
N PHE A 43 -9.53 -14.09 -2.09
CA PHE A 43 -8.75 -14.00 -3.32
C PHE A 43 -7.88 -15.24 -3.48
N ALA A 44 -8.27 -16.11 -4.41
CA ALA A 44 -7.60 -17.37 -4.70
C ALA A 44 -6.35 -17.15 -5.57
N LEU A 45 -5.31 -16.54 -4.99
CA LEU A 45 -4.04 -16.24 -5.69
C LEU A 45 -3.30 -17.51 -6.14
N GLN A 46 -2.65 -17.45 -7.29
CA GLN A 46 -1.75 -18.51 -7.75
C GLN A 46 -0.39 -18.38 -7.04
N GLY A 47 -0.02 -19.41 -6.26
CA GLY A 47 1.30 -19.51 -5.64
C GLY A 47 2.29 -20.35 -6.46
N GLU A 48 3.54 -20.38 -6.01
CA GLU A 48 4.60 -21.19 -6.65
C GLU A 48 4.38 -22.71 -6.49
N SER A 49 3.82 -23.14 -5.35
CA SER A 49 3.66 -24.56 -5.01
C SER A 49 2.21 -25.02 -4.88
N VAL A 50 1.27 -24.10 -4.64
CA VAL A 50 -0.16 -24.39 -4.43
C VAL A 50 -1.00 -23.32 -5.12
N THR A 51 -2.18 -23.69 -5.62
CA THR A 51 -3.13 -22.72 -6.16
C THR A 51 -4.12 -22.32 -5.07
N GLY A 52 -4.43 -21.02 -4.97
CA GLY A 52 -5.40 -20.52 -4.00
C GLY A 52 -6.77 -21.17 -4.14
N LEU A 53 -7.11 -21.64 -5.34
CA LEU A 53 -8.37 -22.33 -5.63
C LEU A 53 -8.52 -23.64 -4.84
N ASP A 54 -7.41 -24.30 -4.47
CA ASP A 54 -7.42 -25.51 -3.64
C ASP A 54 -8.02 -25.24 -2.25
N PHE A 55 -7.99 -23.98 -1.80
CA PHE A 55 -8.50 -23.54 -0.50
C PHE A 55 -9.90 -22.90 -0.57
N ALA A 56 -10.56 -22.88 -1.73
CA ALA A 56 -11.89 -22.28 -1.88
C ALA A 56 -12.93 -22.94 -0.96
N ALA A 57 -12.95 -24.27 -0.88
CA ALA A 57 -13.86 -25.00 0.00
C ALA A 57 -13.62 -24.68 1.48
N ASP A 58 -12.37 -24.56 1.90
CA ASP A 58 -11.99 -24.15 3.26
C ASP A 58 -12.43 -22.71 3.54
N ALA A 59 -12.24 -21.79 2.59
CA ALA A 59 -12.67 -20.41 2.72
C ALA A 59 -14.19 -20.29 2.89
N PHE A 60 -14.98 -21.02 2.10
CA PHE A 60 -16.44 -21.08 2.27
C PHE A 60 -16.84 -21.66 3.62
N SER A 61 -16.17 -22.73 4.07
CA SER A 61 -16.44 -23.34 5.39
C SER A 61 -16.22 -22.36 6.55
N LYS A 62 -15.36 -21.35 6.35
CA LYS A 62 -15.05 -20.28 7.31
C LYS A 62 -15.83 -18.98 7.09
N GLY A 63 -16.78 -18.99 6.15
CA GLY A 63 -17.74 -17.91 5.96
C GLY A 63 -17.42 -16.92 4.84
N ALA A 64 -16.52 -17.26 3.90
CA ALA A 64 -16.38 -16.48 2.67
C ALA A 64 -17.75 -16.36 1.97
N ALA A 65 -18.14 -15.13 1.63
CA ALA A 65 -19.34 -14.88 0.85
C ALA A 65 -19.07 -14.97 -0.66
N LEU A 66 -17.81 -14.78 -1.07
CA LEU A 66 -17.39 -14.78 -2.46
C LEU A 66 -15.94 -15.25 -2.60
N VAL A 67 -15.66 -16.06 -3.62
CA VAL A 67 -14.30 -16.37 -4.07
C VAL A 67 -14.01 -15.64 -5.38
N ILE A 68 -12.85 -15.00 -5.49
CA ILE A 68 -12.32 -14.47 -6.76
C ILE A 68 -11.16 -15.36 -7.18
N GLY A 69 -11.23 -15.89 -8.41
CA GLY A 69 -10.23 -16.85 -8.91
C GLY A 69 -10.20 -16.93 -10.43
N GLU A 70 -9.24 -17.68 -10.98
CA GLU A 70 -9.07 -17.81 -12.44
C GLU A 70 -9.97 -18.89 -13.07
N LYS A 71 -10.64 -19.68 -12.23
CA LYS A 71 -11.56 -20.75 -12.65
C LYS A 71 -12.77 -20.78 -11.74
N GLN A 72 -13.86 -21.33 -12.25
CA GLN A 72 -15.07 -21.55 -11.48
C GLN A 72 -14.81 -22.57 -10.34
N VAL A 73 -15.45 -22.34 -9.19
CA VAL A 73 -15.44 -23.22 -8.02
C VAL A 73 -16.87 -23.57 -7.60
N ASP A 74 -17.01 -24.56 -6.72
CA ASP A 74 -18.30 -24.90 -6.11
C ASP A 74 -18.69 -23.86 -5.05
N GLY A 75 -19.44 -22.84 -5.47
CA GLY A 75 -19.96 -21.76 -4.61
C GLY A 75 -19.99 -20.41 -5.32
N PRO A 76 -20.44 -19.33 -4.65
CA PRO A 76 -20.42 -17.99 -5.22
C PRO A 76 -19.01 -17.56 -5.62
N CYS A 77 -18.78 -17.30 -6.91
CA CYS A 77 -17.48 -16.83 -7.36
C CYS A 77 -17.54 -15.82 -8.51
N ILE A 78 -16.46 -15.05 -8.66
CA ILE A 78 -16.17 -14.26 -9.86
C ILE A 78 -14.90 -14.82 -10.51
N VAL A 79 -15.02 -15.22 -11.77
CA VAL A 79 -13.90 -15.70 -12.57
C VAL A 79 -13.24 -14.52 -13.28
N VAL A 80 -11.95 -14.31 -13.02
CA VAL A 80 -11.13 -13.24 -13.60
C VAL A 80 -9.93 -13.81 -14.35
N GLU A 81 -9.31 -13.02 -15.22
CA GLU A 81 -8.09 -13.45 -15.94
C GLU A 81 -6.87 -13.54 -15.02
N ASP A 82 -6.76 -12.60 -14.06
CA ASP A 82 -5.61 -12.47 -13.16
C ASP A 82 -6.11 -11.94 -11.81
N VAL A 83 -5.95 -12.75 -10.76
CA VAL A 83 -6.45 -12.46 -9.41
C VAL A 83 -5.70 -11.30 -8.76
N THR A 84 -4.39 -11.16 -9.03
CA THR A 84 -3.57 -10.08 -8.48
C THR A 84 -3.98 -8.74 -9.09
N LYS A 85 -4.21 -8.68 -10.40
CA LYS A 85 -4.74 -7.47 -11.06
C LYS A 85 -6.15 -7.15 -10.58
N ALA A 86 -7.01 -8.15 -10.45
CA ALA A 86 -8.36 -7.97 -9.90
C ALA A 86 -8.33 -7.37 -8.49
N LEU A 87 -7.42 -7.85 -7.63
CA LEU A 87 -7.20 -7.31 -6.29
C LEU A 87 -6.78 -5.83 -6.34
N GLY A 88 -5.82 -5.48 -7.20
CA GLY A 88 -5.39 -4.10 -7.42
C GLY A 88 -6.52 -3.19 -7.92
N HIS A 89 -7.32 -3.65 -8.89
CA HIS A 89 -8.47 -2.90 -9.41
C HIS A 89 -9.52 -2.62 -8.34
N LEU A 90 -9.85 -3.62 -7.51
CA LEU A 90 -10.79 -3.41 -6.41
C LEU A 90 -10.25 -2.41 -5.38
N ALA A 91 -8.97 -2.52 -5.02
CA ALA A 91 -8.35 -1.59 -4.08
C ALA A 91 -8.33 -0.15 -4.61
N ALA A 92 -8.00 0.06 -5.89
CA ALA A 92 -8.04 1.36 -6.54
C ALA A 92 -9.49 1.92 -6.56
N HIS A 93 -10.47 1.07 -6.86
CA HIS A 93 -11.88 1.46 -6.80
C HIS A 93 -12.28 1.92 -5.39
N VAL A 94 -12.02 1.11 -4.36
CA VAL A 94 -12.34 1.44 -2.97
C VAL A 94 -11.63 2.72 -2.54
N ARG A 95 -10.33 2.87 -2.85
CA ARG A 95 -9.55 4.08 -2.59
C ARG A 95 -10.22 5.32 -3.18
N SER A 96 -10.70 5.26 -4.43
CA SER A 96 -11.37 6.39 -5.10
C SER A 96 -12.67 6.83 -4.43
N LYS A 97 -13.35 5.93 -3.70
CA LYS A 97 -14.59 6.22 -2.96
C LYS A 97 -14.34 6.83 -1.59
N LEU A 98 -13.15 6.63 -1.02
CA LEU A 98 -12.75 7.16 0.29
C LEU A 98 -12.18 8.57 0.16
N THR A 99 -13.05 9.54 -0.10
CA THR A 99 -12.65 10.94 -0.40
C THR A 99 -12.00 11.69 0.77
N ASN A 100 -12.29 11.27 2.01
CA ASN A 100 -11.68 11.84 3.23
C ASN A 100 -10.32 11.19 3.58
N LEU A 101 -9.96 10.08 2.93
CA LEU A 101 -8.76 9.33 3.25
C LEU A 101 -7.52 10.02 2.68
N ILE A 102 -6.53 10.25 3.55
CA ILE A 102 -5.19 10.71 3.18
C ILE A 102 -4.27 9.50 3.14
N VAL A 103 -3.85 9.13 1.93
CA VAL A 103 -2.84 8.08 1.74
C VAL A 103 -1.44 8.67 1.80
N ILE A 104 -0.61 8.09 2.67
CA ILE A 104 0.80 8.45 2.87
C ILE A 104 1.63 7.25 2.43
N ALA A 105 2.41 7.42 1.36
CA ALA A 105 3.26 6.37 0.83
C ALA A 105 4.72 6.57 1.28
N ILE A 106 5.38 5.49 1.70
CA ILE A 106 6.76 5.50 2.20
C ILE A 106 7.59 4.52 1.38
N THR A 107 8.68 5.01 0.81
CA THR A 107 9.75 4.17 0.27
C THR A 107 11.13 4.61 0.77
N GLY A 108 12.13 3.79 0.49
CA GLY A 108 13.49 3.95 0.98
C GLY A 108 14.21 2.61 0.99
N SER A 109 15.54 2.63 0.92
CA SER A 109 16.33 1.39 1.06
C SER A 109 16.30 0.88 2.51
N GLU A 110 16.19 1.78 3.49
CA GLU A 110 16.18 1.50 4.93
C GLU A 110 15.13 2.37 5.64
N GLY A 111 14.72 1.96 6.84
CA GLY A 111 13.91 2.80 7.74
C GLY A 111 12.40 2.83 7.47
N LYS A 112 11.90 2.23 6.37
CA LYS A 112 10.47 2.24 6.00
C LYS A 112 9.56 1.84 7.16
N THR A 113 9.84 0.70 7.78
CA THR A 113 8.94 0.10 8.79
C THR A 113 8.95 0.88 10.09
N THR A 114 10.12 1.30 10.55
CA THR A 114 10.25 2.18 11.71
C THR A 114 9.50 3.50 11.49
N THR A 115 9.68 4.15 10.34
CA THR A 115 8.98 5.40 10.01
C THR A 115 7.48 5.18 9.92
N LYS A 116 7.03 4.10 9.26
CA LYS A 116 5.61 3.75 9.15
C LYS A 116 4.98 3.52 10.52
N ASP A 117 5.65 2.80 11.42
CA ASP A 117 5.15 2.51 12.76
C ASP A 117 5.05 3.79 13.61
N LEU A 118 6.08 4.63 13.62
CA LEU A 118 6.06 5.92 14.32
C LEU A 118 4.97 6.85 13.78
N LEU A 119 4.87 6.95 12.45
CA LEU A 119 3.84 7.76 11.81
C LEU A 119 2.43 7.24 12.10
N SER A 120 2.24 5.92 12.13
CA SER A 120 0.95 5.31 12.47
C SER A 120 0.52 5.69 13.88
N TRP A 121 1.45 5.66 14.84
CA TRP A 121 1.20 6.10 16.21
C TRP A 121 0.83 7.58 16.30
N ILE A 122 1.53 8.45 15.58
CA ILE A 122 1.26 9.89 15.58
C ILE A 122 -0.10 10.19 14.92
N CYS A 123 -0.37 9.63 13.74
CA CYS A 123 -1.63 9.82 13.03
C CYS A 123 -2.84 9.27 13.80
N ALA A 124 -2.67 8.17 14.54
CA ALA A 124 -3.73 7.57 15.36
C ALA A 124 -4.21 8.49 16.50
N ILE A 125 -3.42 9.48 16.92
CA ILE A 125 -3.84 10.50 17.90
C ILE A 125 -4.90 11.42 17.32
N ASP A 126 -4.85 11.67 16.00
CA ASP A 126 -5.70 12.64 15.31
C ASP A 126 -6.86 11.98 14.53
N GLY A 127 -6.74 10.73 14.12
CA GLY A 127 -7.85 10.00 13.51
C GLY A 127 -7.57 8.52 13.24
N GLU A 128 -8.62 7.79 12.86
CA GLU A 128 -8.53 6.38 12.52
C GLU A 128 -7.47 6.17 11.42
N THR A 129 -6.49 5.32 11.72
CA THR A 129 -5.31 5.12 10.89
C THR A 129 -5.14 3.65 10.58
N VAL A 130 -5.05 3.32 9.29
CA VAL A 130 -4.66 2.01 8.79
C VAL A 130 -3.22 2.10 8.31
N SER A 131 -2.43 1.04 8.47
CA SER A 131 -1.07 1.00 7.93
C SER A 131 -0.69 -0.39 7.45
N THR A 132 0.31 -0.47 6.58
CA THR A 132 0.86 -1.74 6.09
C THR A 132 1.19 -2.67 7.25
N PHE A 133 0.69 -3.91 7.16
CA PHE A 133 0.98 -4.97 8.11
C PHE A 133 2.17 -5.81 7.64
N ALA A 134 3.18 -6.00 8.50
CA ALA A 134 4.39 -6.74 8.17
C ALA A 134 5.03 -6.22 6.86
N SER A 135 5.50 -7.11 5.99
CA SER A 135 6.14 -6.77 4.71
C SER A 135 5.17 -6.67 3.53
N TYR A 136 3.90 -6.31 3.77
CA TYR A 136 2.85 -6.26 2.74
C TYR A 136 2.94 -4.97 1.91
N ASN A 137 4.08 -4.81 1.24
CA ASN A 137 4.47 -3.58 0.54
C ASN A 137 4.59 -3.74 -0.98
N ASN A 138 3.94 -4.77 -1.53
CA ASN A 138 3.98 -5.15 -2.94
C ASN A 138 2.56 -5.15 -3.55
N GLU A 139 2.44 -5.65 -4.79
CA GLU A 139 1.22 -5.71 -5.60
C GLU A 139 0.07 -6.53 -5.00
N ILE A 140 0.32 -7.28 -3.92
CA ILE A 140 -0.71 -8.01 -3.16
C ILE A 140 -0.97 -7.31 -1.83
N GLY A 141 0.09 -7.01 -1.08
CA GLY A 141 -0.01 -6.49 0.27
C GLY A 141 -0.57 -5.09 0.38
N LEU A 142 -0.20 -4.20 -0.53
CA LEU A 142 -0.69 -2.82 -0.55
C LEU A 142 -2.20 -2.76 -0.86
N PRO A 143 -2.73 -3.46 -1.89
CA PRO A 143 -4.17 -3.56 -2.10
C PRO A 143 -4.95 -4.05 -0.88
N LEU A 144 -4.46 -5.09 -0.19
CA LEU A 144 -5.13 -5.59 1.02
C LEU A 144 -5.16 -4.54 2.14
N THR A 145 -4.10 -3.73 2.27
CA THR A 145 -4.05 -2.61 3.23
C THR A 145 -5.06 -1.52 2.88
N LEU A 146 -5.28 -1.22 1.60
CA LEU A 146 -6.31 -0.27 1.19
C LEU A 146 -7.72 -0.81 1.40
N LEU A 147 -7.94 -2.10 1.17
CA LEU A 147 -9.25 -2.75 1.32
C LEU A 147 -9.70 -2.89 2.78
N SER A 148 -8.79 -2.77 3.75
CA SER A 148 -9.14 -2.69 5.17
C SER A 148 -9.57 -1.29 5.62
N CYS A 149 -9.38 -0.27 4.78
CA CYS A 149 -9.86 1.08 5.06
C CYS A 149 -11.40 1.15 4.99
N THR A 150 -11.97 2.03 5.80
CA THR A 150 -13.41 2.29 5.90
C THR A 150 -13.69 3.78 5.65
N PRO A 151 -14.96 4.19 5.49
CA PRO A 151 -15.31 5.61 5.38
C PRO A 151 -14.88 6.48 6.58
N SER A 152 -14.62 5.91 7.76
CA SER A 152 -14.11 6.63 8.93
C SER A 152 -12.59 6.69 8.99
N THR A 153 -11.88 5.88 8.21
CA THR A 153 -10.42 5.90 8.14
C THR A 153 -9.94 7.25 7.58
N LYS A 154 -9.16 7.99 8.38
CA LYS A 154 -8.61 9.31 8.03
C LYS A 154 -7.25 9.17 7.34
N TYR A 155 -6.42 8.24 7.80
CA TYR A 155 -5.07 8.02 7.28
C TYR A 155 -4.86 6.57 6.86
N CYS A 156 -4.21 6.38 5.71
CA CYS A 156 -3.68 5.07 5.32
C CYS A 156 -2.21 5.20 4.97
N ILE A 157 -1.34 4.54 5.75
CA ILE A 157 0.11 4.62 5.61
C ILE A 157 0.60 3.34 4.93
N VAL A 158 1.04 3.47 3.68
CA VAL A 158 1.48 2.33 2.87
C VAL A 158 2.98 2.36 2.67
N GLU A 159 3.63 1.24 2.99
CA GLU A 159 4.99 1.00 2.55
C GLU A 159 4.99 0.54 1.09
N MET A 160 5.94 1.03 0.29
CA MET A 160 6.13 0.60 -1.09
C MET A 160 7.52 0.02 -1.28
N GLY A 161 7.55 -1.29 -1.53
CA GLY A 161 8.71 -2.05 -1.97
C GLY A 161 8.75 -2.13 -3.50
N ALA A 162 9.94 -2.34 -4.05
CA ALA A 162 10.16 -2.50 -5.48
C ALA A 162 11.39 -3.35 -5.73
N ARG A 163 11.36 -4.12 -6.81
CA ARG A 163 12.48 -4.92 -7.34
C ARG A 163 12.87 -4.50 -8.76
N HIS A 164 11.95 -3.84 -9.46
CA HIS A 164 12.14 -3.36 -10.82
C HIS A 164 11.63 -1.93 -10.98
N VAL A 165 12.14 -1.25 -12.01
CA VAL A 165 11.63 0.06 -12.44
C VAL A 165 10.17 -0.11 -12.87
N GLY A 166 9.30 0.78 -12.41
CA GLY A 166 7.86 0.77 -12.65
C GLY A 166 7.03 0.17 -11.51
N ASP A 167 7.65 -0.56 -10.59
CA ASP A 167 6.93 -1.18 -9.47
C ASP A 167 6.29 -0.11 -8.55
N ILE A 168 7.05 0.94 -8.19
CA ILE A 168 6.53 2.02 -7.33
C ILE A 168 5.44 2.80 -8.07
N ALA A 169 5.63 3.09 -9.35
CA ALA A 169 4.60 3.73 -10.18
C ALA A 169 3.31 2.91 -10.22
N HIS A 170 3.40 1.58 -10.36
CA HIS A 170 2.24 0.68 -10.32
C HIS A 170 1.53 0.74 -8.96
N LEU A 171 2.28 0.68 -7.85
CA LEU A 171 1.70 0.81 -6.52
C LEU A 171 1.04 2.17 -6.29
N CYS A 172 1.61 3.25 -6.82
CA CYS A 172 1.02 4.58 -6.76
C CYS A 172 -0.29 4.68 -7.55
N GLN A 173 -0.40 3.99 -8.70
CA GLN A 173 -1.66 3.91 -9.46
C GLN A 173 -2.81 3.31 -8.67
N ILE A 174 -2.51 2.39 -7.75
CA ILE A 174 -3.51 1.77 -6.88
C ILE A 174 -3.78 2.67 -5.65
N ALA A 175 -2.73 3.16 -5.01
CA ALA A 175 -2.80 3.87 -3.74
C ALA A 175 -3.29 5.33 -3.85
N ASP A 176 -3.04 5.98 -4.97
CA ASP A 176 -3.27 7.41 -5.20
C ASP A 176 -2.82 8.28 -3.98
N PRO A 177 -1.51 8.29 -3.68
CA PRO A 177 -0.99 8.93 -2.49
C PRO A 177 -1.02 10.47 -2.60
N ARG A 178 -1.37 11.13 -1.49
CA ARG A 178 -1.28 12.59 -1.37
C ARG A 178 0.07 13.03 -0.80
N ILE A 179 0.69 12.19 0.02
CA ILE A 179 1.99 12.44 0.64
C ILE A 179 2.92 11.29 0.26
N GLY A 180 4.11 11.61 -0.23
CA GLY A 180 5.13 10.64 -0.62
C GLY A 180 6.42 10.89 0.15
N ILE A 181 6.94 9.86 0.82
CA ILE A 181 8.15 9.94 1.63
C ILE A 181 9.22 9.05 1.01
N VAL A 182 10.38 9.64 0.67
CA VAL A 182 11.58 8.88 0.30
C VAL A 182 12.63 9.10 1.37
N LEU A 183 12.96 8.04 2.11
CA LEU A 183 13.84 8.13 3.28
C LEU A 183 15.32 8.27 2.89
N LYS A 184 15.80 7.33 2.07
CA LYS A 184 17.14 7.32 1.49
C LYS A 184 17.23 6.32 0.34
N VAL A 185 18.14 6.58 -0.59
CA VAL A 185 18.65 5.63 -1.57
C VAL A 185 19.92 4.98 -1.00
N GLY A 186 19.93 3.65 -0.97
CA GLY A 186 21.06 2.83 -0.57
C GLY A 186 21.13 1.56 -1.41
N SER A 187 22.03 0.64 -1.06
CA SER A 187 22.35 -0.57 -1.86
C SER A 187 21.36 -1.74 -1.73
N ALA A 188 20.23 -1.56 -1.04
CA ALA A 188 19.19 -2.59 -0.96
C ALA A 188 18.70 -2.99 -2.37
N HIS A 189 18.59 -4.29 -2.63
CA HIS A 189 18.18 -4.84 -3.93
C HIS A 189 19.10 -4.54 -5.12
N LEU A 190 20.36 -4.13 -4.88
CA LEU A 190 21.31 -3.81 -5.96
C LEU A 190 21.50 -4.96 -6.97
N GLY A 191 21.40 -6.23 -6.53
CA GLY A 191 21.47 -7.38 -7.43
C GLY A 191 20.32 -7.47 -8.43
N GLU A 192 19.12 -7.00 -8.06
CA GLU A 192 17.92 -6.98 -8.91
C GLU A 192 17.93 -5.75 -9.82
N PHE A 193 18.30 -4.57 -9.29
CA PHE A 193 18.31 -3.31 -10.02
C PHE A 193 19.56 -3.08 -10.88
N GLY A 194 20.66 -3.76 -10.60
CA GLY A 194 21.95 -3.62 -11.27
C GLY A 194 22.74 -2.37 -10.86
N THR A 195 22.10 -1.20 -10.74
CA THR A 195 22.76 0.07 -10.38
C THR A 195 22.00 0.85 -9.29
N ILE A 196 22.73 1.70 -8.57
CA ILE A 196 22.13 2.58 -7.56
C ILE A 196 21.27 3.68 -8.21
N GLU A 197 21.61 4.10 -9.43
CA GLU A 197 20.83 5.03 -10.24
C GLU A 197 19.46 4.44 -10.59
N ALA A 198 19.39 3.14 -10.89
CA ALA A 198 18.13 2.46 -11.13
C ALA A 198 17.26 2.40 -9.87
N ILE A 199 17.87 2.18 -8.70
CA ILE A 199 17.18 2.25 -7.40
C ILE A 199 16.64 3.67 -7.15
N ALA A 200 17.48 4.69 -7.37
CA ALA A 200 17.09 6.09 -7.22
C ALA A 200 15.91 6.44 -8.13
N LYS A 201 16.01 6.11 -9.42
CA LYS A 201 14.94 6.33 -10.39
C LYS A 201 13.64 5.65 -9.97
N THR A 202 13.72 4.39 -9.55
CA THR A 202 12.53 3.63 -9.11
C THR A 202 11.87 4.27 -7.88
N LYS A 203 12.65 4.76 -6.91
CA LYS A 203 12.08 5.46 -5.73
C LYS A 203 11.52 6.83 -6.08
N ALA A 204 12.12 7.52 -7.05
CA ALA A 204 11.64 8.82 -7.54
C ALA A 204 10.24 8.73 -8.16
N GLU A 205 9.83 7.56 -8.69
CA GLU A 205 8.48 7.33 -9.23
C GLU A 205 7.37 7.75 -8.25
N LEU A 206 7.57 7.55 -6.94
CA LEU A 206 6.62 7.99 -5.92
C LEU A 206 6.45 9.52 -5.96
N ILE A 207 7.56 10.26 -6.03
CA ILE A 207 7.58 11.72 -6.00
C ILE A 207 7.04 12.30 -7.32
N GLU A 208 7.36 11.65 -8.44
CA GLU A 208 6.84 11.99 -9.76
C GLU A 208 5.32 11.77 -9.87
N TYR A 209 4.78 10.80 -9.11
CA TYR A 209 3.35 10.47 -9.15
C TYR A 209 2.48 11.49 -8.41
N LEU A 210 3.00 12.11 -7.34
CA LEU A 210 2.24 12.98 -6.44
C LEU A 210 1.45 14.07 -7.18
N PRO A 211 0.21 14.36 -6.73
CA PRO A 211 -0.60 15.43 -7.31
C PRO A 211 -0.04 16.82 -6.99
N GLU A 212 -0.50 17.85 -7.71
CA GLU A 212 -0.07 19.25 -7.51
C GLU A 212 -0.27 19.75 -6.07
N ASN A 213 -1.36 19.34 -5.42
CA ASN A 213 -1.65 19.65 -4.02
C ASN A 213 -1.05 18.64 -3.02
N GLY A 214 -0.13 17.79 -3.49
CA GLY A 214 0.56 16.78 -2.71
C GLY A 214 1.77 17.33 -1.96
N THR A 215 2.43 16.45 -1.21
CA THR A 215 3.67 16.78 -0.49
C THR A 215 4.71 15.66 -0.61
N ALA A 216 5.88 16.02 -1.10
CA ALA A 216 7.08 15.19 -1.14
C ALA A 216 7.92 15.44 0.11
N ILE A 217 8.27 14.38 0.84
CA ILE A 217 9.15 14.44 2.00
C ILE A 217 10.44 13.68 1.66
N LEU A 218 11.56 14.39 1.59
CA LEU A 218 12.82 13.88 1.06
C LEU A 218 13.93 13.92 2.12
N GLY A 219 14.56 12.77 2.36
CA GLY A 219 15.70 12.68 3.26
C GLY A 219 16.99 13.19 2.61
N ASN A 220 17.88 13.81 3.41
CA ASN A 220 19.19 14.28 2.95
C ASN A 220 20.35 13.40 3.46
N TYR A 221 20.23 12.07 3.34
CA TYR A 221 21.23 11.10 3.79
C TYR A 221 22.03 10.44 2.65
N ASP A 222 21.76 10.84 1.42
CA ASP A 222 22.40 10.36 0.20
C ASP A 222 22.26 11.43 -0.90
N PRO A 223 23.05 11.37 -1.99
CA PRO A 223 23.00 12.41 -3.03
C PRO A 223 21.80 12.32 -3.99
N TYR A 224 21.02 11.22 -3.98
CA TYR A 224 19.95 10.98 -4.95
C TYR A 224 18.58 11.44 -4.44
N THR A 225 18.24 11.12 -3.19
CA THR A 225 16.95 11.48 -2.57
C THR A 225 16.64 12.98 -2.58
N PRO A 226 17.53 13.88 -2.13
CA PRO A 226 17.25 15.32 -2.14
C PRO A 226 17.21 15.92 -3.56
N ALA A 227 17.72 15.21 -4.57
CA ALA A 227 17.68 15.62 -5.97
C ALA A 227 16.36 15.21 -6.67
N MET A 228 15.49 14.45 -6.02
CA MET A 228 14.18 14.07 -6.56
C MET A 228 13.27 15.30 -6.63
N THR A 229 12.61 15.50 -7.78
CA THR A 229 11.74 16.65 -7.99
C THR A 229 10.34 16.18 -8.41
N PRO A 230 9.27 16.69 -7.78
CA PRO A 230 7.91 16.35 -8.19
C PRO A 230 7.60 16.99 -9.55
N THR A 231 6.99 16.22 -10.45
CA THR A 231 6.72 16.68 -11.82
C THR A 231 5.48 17.58 -11.92
N LYS A 232 4.57 17.49 -10.93
CA LYS A 232 3.28 18.20 -10.92
C LYS A 232 3.25 19.38 -9.94
N GLY A 233 4.39 19.80 -9.38
CA GLY A 233 4.46 20.95 -8.48
C GLY A 233 4.06 20.68 -7.02
N ALA A 234 4.04 19.41 -6.59
CA ALA A 234 3.86 19.06 -5.17
C ALA A 234 4.86 19.83 -4.29
N ARG A 235 4.41 20.22 -3.09
CA ARG A 235 5.28 20.87 -2.10
C ARG A 235 6.41 19.92 -1.69
N VAL A 236 7.64 20.41 -1.66
CA VAL A 236 8.78 19.65 -1.14
C VAL A 236 9.05 20.08 0.31
N ILE A 237 9.29 19.10 1.17
CA ILE A 237 9.80 19.26 2.54
C ILE A 237 11.02 18.36 2.67
N THR A 238 12.14 18.89 3.14
CA THR A 238 13.34 18.08 3.34
C THR A 238 13.58 17.78 4.82
N PHE A 239 14.21 16.63 5.10
CA PHE A 239 14.61 16.28 6.46
C PHE A 239 16.01 15.68 6.53
N GLY A 240 16.72 15.95 7.63
CA GLY A 240 18.08 15.45 7.81
C GLY A 240 18.81 16.08 8.98
N GLN A 241 20.15 16.12 8.88
CA GLN A 241 21.03 16.75 9.87
C GLN A 241 21.62 18.08 9.39
N GLY A 242 21.40 18.44 8.11
CA GLY A 242 21.90 19.68 7.53
C GLY A 242 21.23 20.93 8.13
N HIS A 243 21.94 22.06 8.14
CA HIS A 243 21.40 23.33 8.63
C HIS A 243 20.34 23.95 7.71
N GLN A 244 20.22 23.47 6.47
CA GLN A 244 19.29 23.98 5.46
C GLN A 244 18.04 23.11 5.29
N GLU A 245 17.88 22.06 6.11
CA GLU A 245 16.69 21.20 6.03
C GLU A 245 15.50 21.86 6.70
N ASP A 246 14.31 21.67 6.12
CA ASP A 246 13.06 22.14 6.72
C ASP A 246 12.82 21.48 8.09
N VAL A 247 13.17 20.20 8.24
CA VAL A 247 13.04 19.46 9.50
C VAL A 247 14.35 18.78 9.87
N ARG A 248 14.90 19.10 11.05
CA ARG A 248 16.14 18.48 11.52
C ARG A 248 16.15 18.20 13.02
N ALA A 249 16.97 17.24 13.41
CA ALA A 249 17.33 16.99 14.79
C ALA A 249 18.67 17.68 15.11
N SER A 250 18.70 18.58 16.09
CA SER A 250 19.94 19.15 16.65
C SER A 250 20.23 18.56 18.02
N ASP A 251 21.49 18.69 18.46
CA ASP A 251 21.92 18.30 19.82
C ASP A 251 21.57 16.85 20.15
N VAL A 252 21.82 15.96 19.18
CA VAL A 252 21.46 14.54 19.27
C VAL A 252 22.38 13.84 20.29
N GLU A 253 21.76 13.27 21.31
CA GLU A 253 22.42 12.47 22.35
C GLU A 253 21.70 11.14 22.55
N ILE A 254 22.47 10.06 22.77
CA ILE A 254 21.90 8.77 23.16
C ILE A 254 22.14 8.57 24.65
N ARG A 255 21.06 8.55 25.44
CA ARG A 255 21.08 8.33 26.89
C ARG A 255 20.25 7.09 27.21
N GLU A 256 20.85 6.11 27.89
CA GLU A 256 20.15 4.88 28.32
C GLU A 256 19.44 4.13 27.16
N GLY A 257 20.04 4.17 25.96
CA GLY A 257 19.46 3.55 24.76
C GLY A 257 18.30 4.34 24.12
N ARG A 258 18.07 5.58 24.54
CA ARG A 258 17.05 6.48 23.98
C ARG A 258 17.70 7.68 23.31
N ALA A 259 17.19 8.05 22.14
CA ALA A 259 17.61 9.28 21.48
C ALA A 259 16.93 10.49 22.12
N HIS A 260 17.74 11.50 22.46
CA HIS A 260 17.35 12.84 22.86
C HIS A 260 17.87 13.80 21.80
N PHE A 261 17.05 14.78 21.42
CA PHE A 261 17.43 15.79 20.44
C PHE A 261 16.42 16.94 20.52
N ASP A 262 16.84 18.11 20.03
CA ASP A 262 15.95 19.23 19.79
C ASP A 262 15.40 19.14 18.37
N LEU A 263 14.08 19.18 18.23
CA LEU A 263 13.41 19.22 16.93
C LEU A 263 13.38 20.65 16.40
N VAL A 264 13.94 20.86 15.21
CA VAL A 264 13.96 22.16 14.52
C VAL A 264 13.09 22.06 13.27
N THR A 265 12.17 23.01 13.08
CA THR A 265 11.19 23.11 11.99
C THR A 265 11.07 24.52 11.46
#